data_AF-A0A160VH64-F1
#
_entry.id   AF-A0A160VH64-F1
#
_cell.length_a   1.000
_cell.length_b   1.000
_cell.length_c   1.000
_cell.angle_alpha   90.00
_cell.angle_beta   90.00
_cell.angle_gamma   90.00
#
_symmetry.space_group_name_H-M   'P 1'
#
loop_
_entity.id
_entity.type
_entity.pdbx_description
1 polymer ?
#
loop_
_entity_poly.entity_id
_entity_poly.type
_entity_poly.pdbx_seq_one_letter_code
_entity_poly.pdbx_strand_id
1 'polypeptide(L)'
;MRLTNVLYLTDSQGRSLRYRNRGKLRVTHIINGIQQYAGISYKDKNFTVVVGDSIAGGKVIWIDPTEVVITKGDKEFHYPVAGLTIEKDMTTTDREKRRVY
;
A
#
# COMPACT_ATOMS: atom_id res chain seq x y z
N MET A 1 21.54 -41.23 0.96
CA MET A 1 20.28 -40.48 0.75
C MET A 1 20.16 -39.40 1.81
N ARG A 2 19.80 -38.16 1.46
CA ARG A 2 19.55 -37.06 2.42
C ARG A 2 18.08 -36.64 2.30
N LEU A 3 17.32 -36.81 3.38
CA LEU A 3 15.93 -36.34 3.50
C LEU A 3 15.94 -34.91 4.05
N THR A 4 15.56 -33.94 3.22
CA THR A 4 15.31 -32.55 3.63
C THR A 4 13.82 -32.37 3.82
N ASN A 5 13.32 -32.64 5.03
CA ASN A 5 11.96 -32.28 5.40
C ASN A 5 11.92 -30.80 5.79
N VAL A 6 11.25 -29.97 4.99
CA VAL A 6 11.05 -28.55 5.28
C VAL A 6 9.64 -28.36 5.85
N LEU A 7 9.55 -27.98 7.13
CA LEU A 7 8.27 -27.73 7.81
C LEU A 7 7.81 -26.29 7.52
N TYR A 8 6.58 -26.14 7.03
CA TYR A 8 5.96 -24.82 6.81
C TYR A 8 4.80 -24.60 7.79
N LEU A 9 4.80 -23.46 8.48
CA LEU A 9 3.70 -23.04 9.36
C LEU A 9 2.52 -22.53 8.53
N THR A 10 1.33 -23.09 8.74
CA THR A 10 0.06 -22.69 8.11
C THR A 10 -0.95 -22.23 9.15
N ASP A 11 -1.97 -21.46 8.73
CA ASP A 11 -3.14 -21.18 9.57
C ASP A 11 -4.13 -22.37 9.58
N SER A 12 -5.25 -22.21 10.31
CA SER A 12 -6.33 -23.22 10.39
C SER A 12 -7.05 -23.48 9.06
N GLN A 13 -6.81 -22.65 8.04
CA GLN A 13 -7.32 -22.82 6.67
C GLN A 13 -6.25 -23.37 5.72
N GLY A 14 -5.09 -23.81 6.24
CA GLY A 14 -4.00 -24.36 5.43
C GLY A 14 -3.24 -23.31 4.61
N ARG A 15 -3.49 -22.02 4.82
CA ARG A 15 -2.75 -20.96 4.13
C ARG A 15 -1.41 -20.77 4.81
N SER A 16 -0.34 -20.77 4.00
CA SER A 16 1.01 -20.54 4.50
C SER A 16 1.08 -19.17 5.19
N LEU A 17 1.52 -19.17 6.45
CA LEU A 17 1.70 -17.95 7.24
C LEU A 17 2.76 -17.02 6.65
N ARG A 18 3.59 -17.54 5.73
CA ARG A 18 4.63 -16.82 5.01
C ARG A 18 4.09 -15.72 4.09
N TYR A 19 2.87 -15.86 3.57
CA TYR A 19 2.33 -14.95 2.56
C TYR A 19 1.27 -13.96 3.07
N ARG A 20 1.11 -13.83 4.39
CA ARG A 20 0.25 -12.77 4.92
C ARG A 20 0.88 -11.43 4.53
N ASN A 21 0.13 -10.58 3.84
CA ASN A 21 0.59 -9.35 3.20
C ASN A 21 0.91 -8.24 4.22
N ARG A 22 1.73 -8.56 5.23
CA ARG A 22 2.11 -7.70 6.37
C ARG A 22 2.87 -6.46 5.93
N GLY A 23 3.46 -6.47 4.74
CA GLY A 23 4.21 -5.34 4.19
C GLY A 23 3.39 -4.32 3.42
N LYS A 24 2.06 -4.50 3.25
CA LYS A 24 1.28 -3.54 2.45
C LYS A 24 0.91 -2.33 3.31
N LEU A 25 1.30 -1.14 2.84
CA LEU A 25 0.88 0.12 3.42
C LEU A 25 -0.58 0.40 3.05
N ARG A 26 -1.38 0.85 4.03
CA ARG A 26 -2.77 1.26 3.84
C ARG A 26 -3.01 2.58 4.55
N VAL A 27 -3.67 3.52 3.89
CA VAL A 27 -4.17 4.74 4.54
C VAL A 27 -5.52 4.41 5.15
N THR A 28 -5.70 4.66 6.44
CA THR A 28 -6.93 4.32 7.17
C THR A 28 -7.87 5.50 7.28
N HIS A 29 -7.35 6.71 7.50
CA HIS A 29 -8.14 7.92 7.66
C HIS A 29 -7.26 9.15 7.45
N ILE A 30 -7.87 10.29 7.13
CA ILE A 30 -7.21 11.58 6.97
C ILE A 30 -7.95 12.60 7.82
N ILE A 31 -7.21 13.37 8.61
CA ILE A 31 -7.74 14.40 9.49
C ILE A 31 -7.32 15.74 8.90
N ASN A 32 -8.32 16.50 8.47
CA ASN A 32 -8.12 17.83 7.90
C ASN A 32 -8.29 18.86 9.02
N GLY A 33 -7.27 19.67 9.26
CA GLY A 33 -7.23 20.72 10.28
C GLY A 33 -6.31 21.85 9.85
N ILE A 34 -5.74 22.60 10.81
CA ILE A 34 -4.67 23.59 10.50
C ILE A 34 -3.47 22.91 9.82
N GLN A 35 -3.20 21.66 10.22
CA GLN A 35 -2.24 20.76 9.60
C GLN A 35 -2.95 19.47 9.18
N GLN A 36 -2.55 18.92 8.04
CA GLN A 36 -3.08 17.66 7.52
C GLN A 36 -2.36 16.48 8.13
N TYR A 37 -3.14 15.52 8.64
CA TYR A 37 -2.63 14.27 9.21
C TYR A 37 -3.20 13.08 8.47
N ALA A 38 -2.37 12.09 8.21
CA ALA A 38 -2.79 10.81 7.66
C ALA A 38 -2.53 9.68 8.66
N GLY A 39 -3.57 8.87 8.90
CA GLY A 39 -3.47 7.60 9.58
C GLY A 39 -3.03 6.52 8.60
N ILE A 40 -1.91 5.86 8.87
CA ILE A 40 -1.34 4.81 8.04
C ILE A 40 -1.18 3.53 8.85
N SER A 41 -1.68 2.42 8.30
CA SER A 41 -1.41 1.06 8.79
C SER A 41 -0.32 0.39 7.96
N TYR A 42 0.75 -0.03 8.62
CA TYR A 42 1.89 -0.69 7.99
C TYR A 42 2.52 -1.70 8.97
N LYS A 43 2.75 -2.95 8.52
CA LYS A 43 3.31 -4.03 9.36
C LYS A 43 2.55 -4.24 10.67
N ASP A 44 1.22 -4.28 10.57
CA ASP A 44 0.31 -4.47 11.70
C ASP A 44 0.44 -3.37 12.78
N LYS A 45 1.00 -2.20 12.43
CA LYS A 45 1.12 -1.01 13.29
C LYS A 45 0.44 0.18 12.65
N ASN A 46 -0.13 1.04 13.49
CA ASN A 46 -0.77 2.27 13.07
C ASN A 46 0.15 3.46 13.39
N PHE A 47 0.26 4.37 12.44
CA PHE A 47 1.08 5.57 12.51
C PHE A 47 0.24 6.77 12.12
N THR A 48 0.49 7.90 12.75
CA THR A 48 -0.01 9.19 12.30
C THR A 48 1.17 9.93 11.69
N VAL A 49 1.03 10.35 10.43
CA VAL A 49 2.09 11.03 9.69
C VAL A 49 1.63 12.37 9.17
N VAL A 50 2.57 13.28 9.00
CA VAL A 50 2.40 14.58 8.33
C VAL A 50 3.25 14.66 7.08
N VAL A 51 3.00 15.67 6.25
CA VAL A 51 3.86 15.99 5.10
C VAL A 51 5.30 16.21 5.61
N GLY A 52 6.25 15.49 5.02
CA GLY A 52 7.66 15.50 5.41
C GLY A 52 8.12 14.27 6.19
N ASP A 53 7.21 13.51 6.80
CA ASP A 53 7.57 12.32 7.57
C ASP A 53 8.04 11.16 6.68
N SER A 54 8.90 10.31 7.25
CA SER A 54 9.39 9.11 6.58
C SER A 54 8.66 7.86 7.06
N ILE A 55 8.00 7.14 6.16
CA ILE A 55 7.23 5.93 6.44
C ILE A 55 7.48 4.85 5.37
N ALA A 56 7.60 3.59 5.79
CA ALA A 56 7.87 2.43 4.90
C ALA A 56 9.09 2.59 3.96
N GLY A 57 10.06 3.40 4.35
CA GLY A 57 11.26 3.71 3.57
C GLY A 57 11.01 4.72 2.43
N GLY A 58 9.93 5.47 2.47
CA GLY A 58 9.66 6.63 1.63
C GLY A 58 9.30 7.86 2.46
N LYS A 59 9.14 9.01 1.82
CA LYS A 59 8.78 10.29 2.44
C LYS A 59 7.39 10.73 1.99
N VAL A 60 6.57 11.21 2.91
CA VAL A 60 5.25 11.77 2.59
C VAL A 60 5.46 13.14 1.94
N ILE A 61 5.01 13.30 0.70
CA ILE A 61 5.14 14.57 -0.03
C ILE A 61 3.83 15.35 -0.08
N TRP A 62 2.70 14.66 -0.07
CA TRP A 62 1.39 15.26 -0.20
C TRP A 62 0.33 14.42 0.52
N ILE A 63 -0.63 15.09 1.17
CA ILE A 63 -1.80 14.47 1.80
C ILE A 63 -3.04 15.12 1.20
N ASP A 64 -3.79 14.37 0.38
CA ASP A 64 -5.09 14.78 -0.11
C ASP A 64 -6.20 14.13 0.71
N PRO A 65 -7.42 14.71 0.78
CA PRO A 65 -8.54 14.06 1.46
C PRO A 65 -8.87 12.66 0.95
N THR A 66 -8.49 12.33 -0.29
CA THR A 66 -8.77 11.06 -0.97
C THR A 66 -7.59 10.10 -1.00
N GLU A 67 -6.36 10.61 -0.97
CA GLU A 67 -5.15 9.80 -1.11
C GLU A 67 -3.92 10.43 -0.44
N VAL A 68 -2.92 9.59 -0.17
CA VAL A 68 -1.61 10.03 0.34
C VAL A 68 -0.55 9.65 -0.66
N VAL A 69 0.31 10.61 -1.00
CA VAL A 69 1.42 10.41 -1.95
C VAL A 69 2.73 10.30 -1.19
N ILE A 70 3.43 9.20 -1.45
CA ILE A 70 4.72 8.87 -0.82
C ILE A 70 5.77 8.68 -1.90
N THR A 71 6.88 9.40 -1.80
CA THR A 71 8.07 9.18 -2.65
C THR A 71 9.00 8.17 -2.02
N LYS A 72 9.48 7.21 -2.81
CA LYS A 72 10.48 6.22 -2.37
C LYS A 72 11.57 6.14 -3.43
N GLY A 73 12.71 6.76 -3.12
CA GLY A 73 13.73 7.03 -4.15
C GLY A 73 13.13 7.92 -5.23
N ASP A 74 13.26 7.50 -6.49
CA ASP A 74 12.78 8.26 -7.66
C ASP A 74 11.34 7.90 -8.09
N LYS A 75 10.60 7.15 -7.27
CA LYS A 75 9.23 6.69 -7.59
C LYS A 75 8.21 7.26 -6.64
N GLU A 76 7.09 7.70 -7.20
CA GLU A 76 5.90 8.15 -6.49
C GLU A 76 4.90 7.01 -6.35
N PHE A 77 4.30 6.91 -5.16
CA PHE A 77 3.29 5.92 -4.83
C PHE A 77 2.05 6.61 -4.28
N HIS A 78 0.91 6.33 -4.90
CA HIS A 78 -0.40 6.85 -4.51
C HIS A 78 -1.14 5.79 -3.68
N TYR A 79 -1.54 6.18 -2.47
CA TYR A 79 -2.29 5.32 -1.56
C TYR A 79 -3.67 5.91 -1.29
N PRO A 80 -4.75 5.36 -1.86
CA PRO A 80 -6.09 5.82 -1.57
C PRO A 80 -6.48 5.48 -0.13
N VAL A 81 -7.34 6.30 0.47
CA VAL A 81 -7.91 6.05 1.79
C VAL A 81 -8.80 4.81 1.73
N ALA A 82 -8.51 3.83 2.59
CA ALA A 82 -9.30 2.60 2.70
C ALA A 82 -10.71 2.94 3.20
N GLY A 83 -11.73 2.56 2.42
CA GLY A 83 -13.15 2.82 2.74
C GLY A 83 -13.77 3.93 1.89
N LEU A 84 -12.97 4.73 1.18
CA LEU A 84 -13.45 5.52 0.06
C LEU A 84 -13.45 4.63 -1.19
N THR A 85 -14.56 3.92 -1.42
CA THR A 85 -14.89 3.40 -2.76
C THR A 85 -15.13 4.60 -3.66
N ILE A 86 -14.05 5.11 -4.26
CA ILE A 86 -14.18 5.91 -5.47
C ILE A 86 -14.59 4.88 -6.52
N GLU A 87 -15.86 4.88 -6.91
CA GLU A 87 -16.33 4.20 -8.10
C GLU A 87 -15.49 4.74 -9.27
N LYS A 88 -14.42 4.02 -9.58
CA LYS A 88 -13.52 4.38 -10.64
C LYS A 88 -14.21 3.94 -11.91
N ASP A 89 -14.94 4.85 -12.56
CA ASP A 89 -15.43 4.68 -13.91
C ASP A 89 -14.26 4.23 -14.79
N MET A 90 -14.26 2.94 -15.09
CA MET A 90 -13.30 2.32 -15.99
C MET A 90 -13.67 2.72 -17.41
N THR A 91 -13.23 3.90 -17.87
CA THR A 91 -13.08 4.10 -19.31
C THR A 91 -11.78 3.42 -19.75
N THR A 92 -11.91 2.12 -20.01
CA THR A 92 -11.02 1.31 -20.83
C THR A 92 -10.62 2.10 -22.08
N THR A 93 -9.34 2.43 -22.22
CA THR A 93 -8.77 2.60 -23.56
C THR A 93 -7.71 1.52 -23.73
N ASP A 94 -8.20 0.37 -24.15
CA ASP A 94 -7.43 -0.70 -24.77
C ASP A 94 -7.17 -0.28 -26.23
N ARG A 95 -5.93 0.13 -26.52
CA ARG A 95 -5.26 0.27 -27.82
C ARG A 95 -3.99 1.10 -27.57
N GLU A 96 -2.77 0.75 -27.92
CA GLU A 96 -2.30 -0.09 -29.01
C GLU A 96 -0.78 -0.23 -28.82
N LYS A 97 -0.29 -1.43 -28.49
CA LYS A 97 1.13 -1.79 -28.66
C LYS A 97 1.25 -3.23 -29.13
N ARG A 98 0.83 -3.47 -30.38
CA ARG A 98 1.38 -4.56 -31.19
C ARG A 98 2.45 -3.96 -32.09
N ARG A 99 3.71 -4.21 -31.77
CA ARG A 99 4.83 -4.08 -32.72
C ARG A 99 4.88 -5.34 -33.58
N VAL A 100 4.99 -5.11 -34.89
CA VAL A 100 5.88 -5.77 -35.87
C VAL A 100 5.87 -7.30 -35.91
N TYR A 101 5.37 -7.88 -37.01
CA TYR A 101 6.17 -8.49 -38.08
C TYR A 101 5.39 -8.41 -39.40
#